data_AF-A0A952V1S7-F1
#
_entry.id   AF-A0A952V1S7-F1
#
_cell.length_a   1.000
_cell.length_b   1.000
_cell.length_c   1.000
_cell.angle_alpha   90.00
_cell.angle_beta   90.00
_cell.angle_gamma   90.00
#
_symmetry.space_group_name_H-M   'P 1'
#
loop_
_entity.id
_entity.type
_entity.pdbx_description
1 polymer ?
#
loop_
_entity_poly.entity_id
_entity_poly.type
_entity_poly.pdbx_seq_one_letter_code
_entity_poly.pdbx_strand_id
1 'polypeptide(L)'
;MNKPLGLAAFAALTGLIACTAGADNVGTSDQNATADIDRMFKRPDGKFDVWCTNGTMQSGVTAEEINANRVCEASSSSSSSSSSSSSSSGAPVTECASDTVPPAATFKAPGAATPTACSGADIDKLIDAFNASQGDFKAAADALRAQNAACASCVFTNEEDPNWGPVVLTDNGTKGRWNTPGCWTLASGAETCGSTFNNYATCVNSMCATCPDQASANACATKVLGNPAQCGQYNPNAACGGQAAQINTVCRNPINFVVTQCGGADNNSGGAPINGNGNGNGNGNGDETPNANGNGG
;
A
#
# COMPACT_ATOMS: atom_id res chain seq x y z
N MET A 1 11.24 -36.58 6.88
CA MET A 1 10.02 -36.17 7.61
C MET A 1 9.84 -34.68 7.36
N ASN A 2 9.05 -34.34 6.35
CA ASN A 2 8.89 -32.96 5.87
C ASN A 2 7.81 -32.27 6.71
N LYS A 3 8.21 -31.25 7.48
CA LYS A 3 7.23 -30.32 8.08
C LYS A 3 6.69 -29.42 6.97
N PRO A 4 5.36 -29.26 6.80
CA PRO A 4 4.83 -28.25 5.92
C PRO A 4 5.21 -26.88 6.49
N LEU A 5 6.04 -26.14 5.75
CA LEU A 5 6.30 -24.72 5.99
C LEU A 5 4.96 -24.00 5.84
N GLY A 6 4.39 -23.56 6.96
CA GLY A 6 3.23 -22.68 6.95
C GLY A 6 3.63 -21.42 6.19
N LEU A 7 2.99 -21.20 5.06
CA LEU A 7 2.91 -19.88 4.44
C LEU A 7 2.51 -18.91 5.56
N ALA A 8 3.40 -17.99 5.93
CA ALA A 8 3.02 -16.85 6.73
C ALA A 8 1.95 -16.12 5.92
N ALA A 9 0.70 -16.33 6.31
CA ALA A 9 -0.43 -15.60 5.79
C ALA A 9 -0.11 -14.12 6.04
N PHE A 10 0.18 -13.39 4.97
CA PHE A 10 0.03 -11.95 5.00
C PHE A 10 -1.43 -11.71 5.35
N ALA A 11 -1.69 -11.42 6.62
CA ALA A 11 -2.95 -10.86 7.04
C ALA A 11 -3.07 -9.53 6.31
N ALA A 12 -3.74 -9.57 5.16
CA ALA A 12 -4.34 -8.40 4.56
C ALA A 12 -5.27 -7.83 5.62
N LEU A 13 -4.85 -6.73 6.25
CA LEU A 13 -5.72 -5.94 7.09
C LEU A 13 -6.74 -5.28 6.17
N THR A 14 -7.88 -5.94 6.00
CA THR A 14 -9.09 -5.37 5.39
C THR A 14 -9.68 -4.37 6.37
N GLY A 15 -9.43 -3.08 6.13
CA GLY A 15 -10.18 -1.99 6.74
C GLY A 15 -11.38 -1.62 5.87
N LEU A 16 -12.59 -1.95 6.33
CA LEU A 16 -13.84 -1.47 5.77
C LEU A 16 -14.06 0.03 6.08
N ILE A 17 -14.69 0.71 5.12
CA ILE A 17 -14.99 2.15 5.04
C ILE A 17 -16.22 2.53 5.90
N ALA A 18 -16.19 3.75 6.50
CA ALA A 18 -17.26 4.78 6.62
C ALA A 18 -16.98 5.70 7.86
N CYS A 19 -17.12 7.04 7.88
CA CYS A 19 -18.11 7.94 7.29
C CYS A 19 -17.54 9.35 6.97
N THR A 20 -18.27 10.05 6.11
CA THR A 20 -18.22 11.49 5.80
C THR A 20 -18.79 12.36 6.94
N ALA A 21 -18.14 13.50 7.21
CA ALA A 21 -18.70 14.75 7.76
C ALA A 21 -17.66 15.85 7.48
N GLY A 22 -17.96 16.87 6.67
CA GLY A 22 -18.69 18.06 7.10
C GLY A 22 -17.67 19.19 7.19
N ALA A 23 -17.70 20.11 6.22
CA ALA A 23 -16.77 21.24 6.15
C ALA A 23 -17.03 22.20 7.31
N ASP A 24 -16.09 22.28 8.26
CA ASP A 24 -15.94 23.42 9.16
C ASP A 24 -14.44 23.66 9.41
N ASN A 25 -14.03 24.91 9.22
CA ASN A 25 -12.68 25.39 9.48
C ASN A 25 -12.36 25.28 10.98
N VAL A 26 -11.37 24.47 11.35
CA VAL A 26 -10.69 24.57 12.66
C VAL A 26 -9.21 24.25 12.50
N GLY A 27 -8.36 25.08 13.10
CA GLY A 27 -6.93 25.18 12.79
C GLY A 27 -6.01 24.24 13.57
N THR A 28 -4.87 23.93 12.95
CA THR A 28 -3.53 23.69 13.52
C THR A 28 -3.29 22.67 14.65
N SER A 29 -4.30 21.95 15.17
CA SER A 29 -4.09 20.88 16.17
C SER A 29 -4.28 19.45 15.63
N ASP A 30 -5.05 19.25 14.54
CA ASP A 30 -5.44 17.90 14.08
C ASP A 30 -4.33 17.16 13.28
N GLN A 31 -3.29 17.87 12.86
CA GLN A 31 -2.17 17.26 12.11
C GLN A 31 -1.16 16.52 13.01
N ASN A 32 -1.09 16.84 14.31
CA ASN A 32 -0.15 16.17 15.22
C ASN A 32 -0.70 14.85 15.77
N ALA A 33 -2.02 14.71 15.94
CA ALA A 33 -2.62 13.52 16.54
C ALA A 33 -2.55 12.26 15.64
N THR A 34 -2.22 12.40 14.36
CA THR A 34 -2.23 11.30 13.38
C THR A 34 -0.84 10.77 13.02
N ALA A 35 0.25 11.44 13.40
CA ALA A 35 1.60 11.00 13.01
C ALA A 35 2.01 9.67 13.68
N ASP A 36 1.52 9.40 14.89
CA ASP A 36 1.93 8.26 15.70
C ASP A 36 0.90 7.11 15.73
N ILE A 37 -0.23 7.25 15.04
CA ILE A 37 -1.27 6.23 14.93
C ILE A 37 -1.14 5.50 13.58
N ASP A 38 -0.83 4.20 13.60
CA ASP A 38 -0.82 3.35 12.39
C ASP A 38 -2.26 3.03 11.95
N ARG A 39 -3.13 2.68 12.90
CA ARG A 39 -4.54 2.35 12.65
C ARG A 39 -5.40 2.46 13.90
N MET A 40 -6.71 2.67 13.72
CA MET A 40 -7.69 2.70 14.81
C MET A 40 -8.96 1.94 14.44
N PHE A 41 -9.64 1.34 15.41
CA PHE A 41 -10.90 0.63 15.24
C PHE A 41 -11.95 1.13 16.23
N LYS A 42 -13.12 1.54 15.73
CA LYS A 42 -14.24 2.00 16.59
C LYS A 42 -15.04 0.80 17.09
N ARG A 43 -15.27 0.76 18.40
CA ARG A 43 -16.03 -0.28 19.09
C ARG A 43 -17.52 0.07 19.21
N PRO A 44 -18.40 -0.92 19.49
CA PRO A 44 -19.83 -0.67 19.72
C PRO A 44 -20.14 0.22 20.94
N ASP A 45 -19.23 0.30 21.91
CA ASP A 45 -19.32 1.16 23.09
C ASP A 45 -18.92 2.62 22.80
N GLY A 46 -18.59 2.95 21.54
CA GLY A 46 -18.18 4.29 21.10
C GLY A 46 -16.72 4.62 21.38
N LYS A 47 -15.94 3.70 21.95
CA LYS A 47 -14.49 3.84 22.17
C LYS A 47 -13.69 3.32 20.98
N PHE A 48 -12.37 3.46 21.04
CA PHE A 48 -11.44 3.08 19.98
C PHE A 48 -10.36 2.14 20.52
N ASP A 49 -9.98 1.17 19.70
CA ASP A 49 -8.71 0.45 19.82
C ASP A 49 -7.72 1.10 18.86
N VAL A 50 -6.61 1.61 19.38
CA VAL A 50 -5.62 2.39 18.63
C VAL A 50 -4.30 1.63 18.61
N TRP A 51 -3.76 1.39 17.41
CA TRP A 51 -2.42 0.84 17.21
C TRP A 51 -1.48 1.96 16.79
N CYS A 52 -0.40 2.08 17.53
CA CYS A 52 0.61 3.09 17.35
C CYS A 52 1.68 2.62 16.35
N THR A 53 2.37 3.55 15.70
CA THR A 53 3.47 3.27 14.76
C THR A 53 4.64 2.53 15.43
N ASN A 54 4.81 2.66 16.74
CA ASN A 54 5.78 1.91 17.55
C ASN A 54 5.36 0.46 17.86
N GLY A 55 4.19 0.02 17.36
CA GLY A 55 3.65 -1.33 17.55
C GLY A 55 2.85 -1.55 18.84
N THR A 56 2.72 -0.55 19.71
CA THR A 56 1.86 -0.65 20.91
C THR A 56 0.38 -0.51 20.54
N MET A 57 -0.48 -1.14 21.33
CA MET A 57 -1.94 -1.05 21.19
C MET A 57 -2.55 -0.49 22.46
N GLN A 58 -3.37 0.55 22.35
CA GLN A 58 -4.17 1.11 23.43
C GLN A 58 -5.64 0.79 23.16
N SER A 59 -6.32 0.12 24.10
CA SER A 59 -7.71 -0.30 23.95
C SER A 59 -8.66 0.55 24.78
N GLY A 60 -9.85 0.81 24.26
CA GLY A 60 -10.89 1.54 24.99
C GLY A 60 -10.63 3.06 25.12
N VAL A 61 -9.87 3.61 24.17
CA VAL A 61 -9.52 5.02 24.06
C VAL A 61 -10.74 5.83 23.63
N THR A 62 -10.95 7.00 24.19
CA THR A 62 -12.03 7.91 23.81
C THR A 62 -11.61 8.84 22.67
N ALA A 63 -12.57 9.37 21.90
CA ALA A 63 -12.28 10.38 20.89
C ALA A 63 -11.60 11.62 21.49
N GLU A 64 -11.95 11.98 22.73
CA GLU A 64 -11.33 13.09 23.46
C GLU A 64 -9.85 12.82 23.74
N GLU A 65 -9.48 11.61 24.15
CA GLU A 65 -8.07 11.24 24.36
C GLU A 65 -7.26 11.27 23.07
N ILE A 66 -7.84 10.84 21.95
CA ILE A 66 -7.22 10.91 20.60
C ILE A 66 -7.00 12.37 20.19
N ASN A 67 -8.04 13.20 20.28
CA ASN A 67 -7.98 14.61 19.90
C ASN A 67 -7.04 15.42 20.82
N ALA A 68 -6.88 15.00 22.07
CA ALA A 68 -5.93 15.59 23.01
C ALA A 68 -4.49 15.08 22.85
N ASN A 69 -4.20 14.25 21.83
CA ASN A 69 -2.90 13.62 21.59
C ASN A 69 -2.37 12.80 22.78
N ARG A 70 -3.26 12.20 23.58
CA ARG A 70 -2.88 11.39 24.77
C ARG A 70 -2.67 9.92 24.46
N VAL A 71 -2.66 9.59 23.18
CA VAL A 71 -2.66 8.22 22.65
C VAL A 71 -1.36 8.06 21.89
N CYS A 72 -0.71 6.91 22.02
CA CYS A 72 0.60 6.65 21.42
C CYS A 72 1.78 7.47 21.99
N GLU A 73 1.55 8.38 22.93
CA GLU A 73 2.59 8.99 23.76
C GLU A 73 3.17 7.96 24.73
N ALA A 74 4.15 7.19 24.27
CA ALA A 74 4.97 6.37 25.14
C ALA A 74 5.79 7.30 26.07
N SER A 75 5.36 7.40 27.33
CA SER A 75 6.27 7.45 28.50
C SER A 75 7.19 8.66 28.69
N SER A 76 6.97 9.81 28.05
CA SER A 76 7.85 10.98 28.24
C SER A 76 7.57 11.80 29.51
N SER A 77 6.46 11.57 30.22
CA SER A 77 6.16 12.26 31.48
C SER A 77 6.69 11.51 32.70
N SER A 78 7.93 11.85 33.04
CA SER A 78 8.64 11.62 34.29
C SER A 78 7.74 11.63 35.54
N SER A 79 7.52 10.45 36.11
CA SER A 79 7.34 10.30 37.56
C SER A 79 8.67 9.81 38.12
N SER A 80 9.35 10.70 38.84
CA SER A 80 10.61 10.49 39.53
C SER A 80 10.49 9.40 40.59
N SER A 81 10.87 8.18 40.21
CA SER A 81 11.18 7.07 41.10
C SER A 81 12.59 6.62 40.79
N SER A 82 13.52 7.00 41.66
CA SER A 82 14.91 6.57 41.67
C SER A 82 14.99 5.04 41.79
N SER A 83 15.05 4.38 40.64
CA SER A 83 15.32 2.95 40.52
C SER A 83 16.65 2.80 39.82
N SER A 84 17.64 2.42 40.61
CA SER A 84 18.98 2.01 40.19
C SER A 84 18.96 1.23 38.89
N SER A 85 19.65 1.81 37.90
CA SER A 85 19.91 1.28 36.57
C SER A 85 20.69 -0.04 36.64
N SER A 86 19.95 -1.14 36.58
CA SER A 86 20.47 -2.44 36.19
C SER A 86 20.56 -2.45 34.67
N SER A 87 21.76 -2.31 34.15
CA SER A 87 22.11 -2.55 32.75
C SER A 87 21.73 -3.99 32.38
N SER A 88 20.48 -4.19 31.95
CA SER A 88 20.08 -5.40 31.27
C SER A 88 20.69 -5.35 29.88
N SER A 89 21.87 -5.96 29.78
CA SER A 89 22.45 -6.42 28.52
C SER A 89 21.38 -7.24 27.79
N GLY A 90 20.55 -6.57 27.00
CA GLY A 90 19.55 -7.19 26.17
C GLY A 90 20.27 -8.24 25.35
N ALA A 91 19.85 -9.50 25.50
CA ALA A 91 20.41 -10.59 24.73
C ALA A 91 20.46 -10.14 23.26
N PRO A 92 21.59 -10.33 22.56
CA PRO A 92 21.72 -9.90 21.17
C PRO A 92 20.52 -10.45 20.42
N VAL A 93 19.76 -9.57 19.76
CA VAL A 93 18.64 -9.95 18.91
C VAL A 93 19.19 -11.03 17.98
N THR A 94 18.71 -12.26 18.14
CA THR A 94 19.21 -13.39 17.36
C THR A 94 19.13 -13.01 15.90
N GLU A 95 20.29 -12.99 15.25
CA GLU A 95 20.43 -12.56 13.87
C GLU A 95 19.70 -13.55 12.96
N CYS A 96 18.48 -13.20 12.54
CA CYS A 96 17.65 -14.03 11.68
C CYS A 96 17.81 -13.70 10.18
N ALA A 97 18.69 -12.75 9.85
CA ALA A 97 18.97 -12.42 8.46
C ALA A 97 19.77 -13.55 7.79
N SER A 98 19.35 -13.98 6.60
CA SER A 98 20.16 -14.85 5.74
C SER A 98 21.45 -14.15 5.30
N ASP A 99 22.56 -14.89 5.20
CA ASP A 99 23.82 -14.38 4.67
C ASP A 99 23.82 -14.23 3.14
N THR A 100 22.92 -14.94 2.45
CA THR A 100 22.84 -14.96 1.00
C THR A 100 21.71 -14.07 0.51
N VAL A 101 22.04 -13.08 -0.32
CA VAL A 101 21.07 -12.27 -1.05
C VAL A 101 20.34 -13.16 -2.06
N PRO A 102 19.00 -13.19 -2.07
CA PRO A 102 18.27 -13.99 -3.04
C PRO A 102 18.51 -13.45 -4.46
N PRO A 103 18.36 -14.30 -5.49
CA PRO A 103 18.36 -13.82 -6.87
C PRO A 103 17.24 -12.80 -7.10
N ALA A 104 17.40 -11.97 -8.14
CA ALA A 104 16.35 -11.06 -8.57
C ALA A 104 15.04 -11.83 -8.82
N ALA A 105 13.94 -11.25 -8.37
CA ALA A 105 12.64 -11.88 -8.46
C ALA A 105 12.07 -11.71 -9.86
N THR A 106 11.32 -12.71 -10.33
CA THR A 106 10.54 -12.57 -11.56
C THR A 106 9.55 -11.43 -11.39
N PHE A 107 9.61 -10.46 -12.30
CA PHE A 107 8.67 -9.37 -12.41
C PHE A 107 8.06 -9.41 -13.79
N LYS A 108 6.74 -9.25 -13.85
CA LYS A 108 6.02 -9.02 -15.11
C LYS A 108 5.30 -7.69 -15.01
N ALA A 109 5.53 -6.84 -16.00
CA ALA A 109 4.90 -5.52 -16.07
C ALA A 109 3.36 -5.67 -16.03
N PRO A 110 2.65 -4.70 -15.44
CA PRO A 110 1.22 -4.72 -15.45
C PRO A 110 0.68 -4.73 -16.89
N GLY A 111 -0.42 -5.44 -17.11
CA GLY A 111 -1.12 -5.37 -18.40
C GLY A 111 -1.59 -3.95 -18.70
N ALA A 112 -1.85 -3.66 -19.98
CA ALA A 112 -2.41 -2.38 -20.39
C ALA A 112 -3.68 -2.06 -19.59
N ALA A 113 -3.81 -0.81 -19.13
CA ALA A 113 -5.00 -0.38 -18.42
C ALA A 113 -6.23 -0.53 -19.31
N THR A 114 -7.30 -1.08 -18.75
CA THR A 114 -8.62 -1.17 -19.39
C THR A 114 -9.62 -0.44 -18.49
N PRO A 115 -9.59 0.91 -18.48
CA PRO A 115 -10.25 1.73 -17.48
C PRO A 115 -11.77 1.83 -17.70
N THR A 116 -12.43 0.74 -18.07
CA THR A 116 -13.89 0.59 -18.12
C THR A 116 -14.31 -0.87 -17.94
N ALA A 117 -13.36 -1.77 -17.65
CA ALA A 117 -13.64 -3.18 -17.49
C ALA A 117 -14.51 -3.44 -16.26
N CYS A 118 -14.26 -2.69 -15.18
CA CYS A 118 -14.97 -2.71 -13.92
C CYS A 118 -15.79 -1.44 -13.71
N SER A 119 -17.05 -1.62 -13.30
CA SER A 119 -17.88 -0.56 -12.72
C SER A 119 -17.69 -0.49 -11.20
N GLY A 120 -18.16 0.59 -10.55
CA GLY A 120 -18.18 0.67 -9.08
C GLY A 120 -18.88 -0.53 -8.41
N ALA A 121 -19.96 -1.05 -9.00
CA ALA A 121 -20.67 -2.24 -8.49
C ALA A 121 -19.82 -3.54 -8.59
N ASP A 122 -18.91 -3.62 -9.56
CA ASP A 122 -17.96 -4.73 -9.67
C ASP A 122 -16.86 -4.64 -8.61
N ILE A 123 -16.43 -3.42 -8.29
CA ILE A 123 -15.43 -3.15 -7.25
C ILE A 123 -16.01 -3.46 -5.86
N ASP A 124 -17.23 -3.02 -5.58
CA ASP A 124 -17.94 -3.36 -4.34
C ASP A 124 -18.09 -4.88 -4.21
N LYS A 125 -18.46 -5.56 -5.30
CA LYS A 125 -18.56 -7.02 -5.32
C LYS A 125 -17.23 -7.70 -5.00
N LEU A 126 -16.13 -7.20 -5.56
CA LEU A 126 -14.79 -7.71 -5.30
C LEU A 126 -14.43 -7.58 -3.81
N ILE A 127 -14.68 -6.41 -3.22
CA ILE A 127 -14.44 -6.14 -1.79
C ILE A 127 -15.27 -7.09 -0.92
N ASP A 128 -16.57 -7.20 -1.19
CA ASP A 128 -17.48 -8.08 -0.46
C ASP A 128 -17.04 -9.54 -0.55
N ALA A 129 -16.65 -9.99 -1.75
CA ALA A 129 -16.22 -11.37 -1.96
C ALA A 129 -14.91 -11.68 -1.23
N PHE A 130 -13.93 -10.77 -1.23
CA PHE A 130 -12.70 -10.93 -0.46
C PHE A 130 -12.94 -10.98 1.05
N ASN A 131 -13.81 -10.12 1.56
CA ASN A 131 -14.14 -10.09 2.99
C ASN A 131 -14.89 -11.36 3.40
N ALA A 132 -15.88 -11.79 2.61
CA ALA A 132 -16.66 -13.00 2.88
C ALA A 132 -15.80 -14.27 2.80
N SER A 133 -14.80 -14.30 1.91
CA SER A 133 -13.91 -15.43 1.72
C SER A 133 -12.68 -15.44 2.63
N GLN A 134 -12.55 -14.46 3.53
CA GLN A 134 -11.39 -14.28 4.40
C GLN A 134 -10.07 -14.19 3.62
N GLY A 135 -10.08 -13.56 2.44
CA GLY A 135 -8.89 -13.39 1.61
C GLY A 135 -8.65 -14.51 0.59
N ASP A 136 -9.57 -15.47 0.42
CA ASP A 136 -9.48 -16.44 -0.66
C ASP A 136 -9.72 -15.76 -2.03
N PHE A 137 -8.62 -15.55 -2.75
CA PHE A 137 -8.56 -14.96 -4.07
C PHE A 137 -9.34 -15.74 -5.12
N LYS A 138 -9.41 -17.08 -5.01
CA LYS A 138 -10.15 -17.90 -5.97
C LYS A 138 -11.64 -17.65 -5.84
N ALA A 139 -12.15 -17.69 -4.62
CA ALA A 139 -13.55 -17.42 -4.34
C ALA A 139 -13.95 -16.00 -4.79
N ALA A 140 -13.09 -15.01 -4.56
CA ALA A 140 -13.30 -13.65 -5.03
C ALA A 140 -13.31 -13.55 -6.57
N ALA A 141 -12.37 -14.23 -7.25
CA ALA A 141 -12.31 -14.28 -8.70
C ALA A 141 -13.55 -14.95 -9.32
N ASP A 142 -14.02 -16.05 -8.74
CA ASP A 142 -15.21 -16.77 -9.22
C ASP A 142 -16.47 -15.93 -9.02
N ALA A 143 -16.60 -15.26 -7.87
CA ALA A 143 -17.71 -14.36 -7.57
C ALA A 143 -17.75 -13.15 -8.52
N LEU A 144 -16.60 -12.51 -8.78
CA LEU A 144 -16.51 -11.38 -9.69
C LEU A 144 -16.77 -11.82 -11.14
N ARG A 145 -16.24 -12.97 -11.56
CA ARG A 145 -16.45 -13.52 -12.91
C ARG A 145 -17.92 -13.84 -13.18
N ALA A 146 -18.65 -14.32 -12.17
CA ALA A 146 -20.08 -14.57 -12.27
C ALA A 146 -20.90 -13.28 -12.47
N GLN A 147 -20.40 -12.15 -11.98
CA GLN A 147 -21.04 -10.83 -12.16
C GLN A 147 -20.61 -10.16 -13.48
N ASN A 148 -19.30 -10.04 -13.71
CA ASN A 148 -18.71 -9.38 -14.86
C ASN A 148 -17.38 -10.05 -15.25
N ALA A 149 -17.44 -10.88 -16.29
CA ALA A 149 -16.28 -11.62 -16.79
C ALA A 149 -15.17 -10.72 -17.35
N ALA A 150 -15.49 -9.55 -17.90
CA ALA A 150 -14.49 -8.60 -18.41
C ALA A 150 -13.72 -7.95 -17.25
N CYS A 151 -14.42 -7.47 -16.22
CA CYS A 151 -13.80 -6.97 -15.00
C CYS A 151 -12.91 -8.04 -14.36
N ALA A 152 -13.42 -9.27 -14.18
CA ALA A 152 -12.64 -10.36 -13.61
C ALA A 152 -11.38 -10.69 -14.42
N SER A 153 -11.43 -10.64 -15.76
CA SER A 153 -10.27 -10.89 -16.61
C SER A 153 -9.23 -9.77 -16.57
N CYS A 154 -9.64 -8.53 -16.28
CA CYS A 154 -8.69 -7.45 -16.01
C CYS A 154 -8.06 -7.59 -14.62
N VAL A 155 -8.86 -7.89 -13.60
CA VAL A 155 -8.42 -7.95 -12.20
C VAL A 155 -7.52 -9.15 -11.93
N PHE A 156 -7.87 -10.32 -12.45
CA PHE A 156 -7.24 -11.59 -12.13
C PHE A 156 -6.50 -12.17 -13.34
N THR A 157 -5.19 -12.28 -13.22
CA THR A 157 -4.31 -12.95 -14.19
C THR A 157 -3.62 -14.14 -13.55
N ASN A 158 -3.14 -15.09 -14.34
CA ASN A 158 -2.32 -16.20 -13.87
C ASN A 158 -0.84 -15.81 -13.82
N GLU A 159 -0.07 -16.50 -12.99
CA GLU A 159 1.37 -16.30 -12.87
C GLU A 159 2.12 -16.44 -14.22
N GLU A 160 1.65 -17.35 -15.08
CA GLU A 160 2.24 -17.62 -16.40
C GLU A 160 1.89 -16.57 -17.46
N ASP A 161 0.87 -15.75 -17.25
CA ASP A 161 0.47 -14.72 -18.22
C ASP A 161 1.63 -13.75 -18.47
N PRO A 162 1.82 -13.23 -19.70
CA PRO A 162 2.96 -12.36 -20.04
C PRO A 162 2.95 -11.03 -19.28
N ASN A 163 1.76 -10.60 -18.86
CA ASN A 163 1.54 -9.42 -18.04
C ASN A 163 0.63 -9.78 -16.87
N TRP A 164 0.85 -9.11 -15.74
CA TRP A 164 0.05 -9.33 -14.55
C TRP A 164 -1.02 -8.25 -14.39
N GLY A 165 -2.22 -8.65 -13.97
CA GLY A 165 -3.27 -7.76 -13.50
C GLY A 165 -3.04 -7.35 -12.04
N PRO A 166 -4.05 -6.72 -11.42
CA PRO A 166 -4.04 -6.38 -9.99
C PRO A 166 -3.80 -7.56 -9.06
N VAL A 167 -4.35 -8.72 -9.40
CA VAL A 167 -4.18 -9.97 -8.67
C VAL A 167 -3.51 -11.00 -9.58
N VAL A 168 -2.44 -11.61 -9.07
CA VAL A 168 -1.80 -12.77 -9.68
C VAL A 168 -2.26 -14.02 -8.98
N LEU A 169 -2.97 -14.87 -9.70
CA LEU A 169 -3.37 -16.19 -9.29
C LEU A 169 -2.21 -17.18 -9.49
N THR A 170 -1.92 -17.96 -8.46
CA THR A 170 -0.88 -19.00 -8.44
C THR A 170 -1.48 -20.36 -8.10
N ASP A 171 -0.67 -21.42 -8.16
CA ASP A 171 -1.08 -22.79 -7.84
C ASP A 171 -2.38 -23.19 -8.57
N ASN A 172 -2.41 -22.98 -9.89
CA ASN A 172 -3.57 -23.21 -10.77
C ASN A 172 -4.84 -22.47 -10.32
N GLY A 173 -4.67 -21.26 -9.78
CA GLY A 173 -5.78 -20.41 -9.35
C GLY A 173 -6.29 -20.68 -7.93
N THR A 174 -5.62 -21.53 -7.15
CA THR A 174 -6.02 -21.83 -5.76
C THR A 174 -5.43 -20.86 -4.74
N LYS A 175 -4.39 -20.12 -5.11
CA LYS A 175 -3.82 -19.03 -4.32
C LYS A 175 -3.75 -17.76 -5.15
N GLY A 176 -3.56 -16.64 -4.48
CA GLY A 176 -3.35 -15.37 -5.14
C GLY A 176 -2.51 -14.41 -4.33
N ARG A 177 -2.02 -13.38 -4.99
CA ARG A 177 -1.32 -12.25 -4.40
C ARG A 177 -1.67 -10.96 -5.13
N TRP A 178 -1.62 -9.86 -4.42
CA TRP A 178 -1.68 -8.53 -5.03
C TRP A 178 -0.38 -8.24 -5.78
N ASN A 179 -0.48 -7.74 -7.01
CA ASN A 179 0.66 -7.29 -7.80
C ASN A 179 1.06 -5.85 -7.42
N THR A 180 1.44 -5.63 -6.17
CA THR A 180 1.90 -4.32 -5.69
C THR A 180 3.01 -3.71 -6.57
N PRO A 181 4.01 -4.46 -7.08
CA PRO A 181 4.97 -3.94 -8.06
C PRO A 181 4.35 -3.39 -9.35
N GLY A 182 3.26 -4.02 -9.83
CA GLY A 182 2.46 -3.52 -10.94
C GLY A 182 1.81 -2.17 -10.62
N CYS A 183 1.25 -2.02 -9.41
CA CYS A 183 0.74 -0.72 -8.96
C CYS A 183 1.82 0.36 -8.95
N TRP A 184 3.02 0.04 -8.44
CA TRP A 184 4.14 0.98 -8.44
C TRP A 184 4.56 1.39 -9.86
N THR A 185 4.50 0.45 -10.81
CA THR A 185 4.74 0.74 -12.23
C THR A 185 3.71 1.72 -12.78
N LEU A 186 2.41 1.49 -12.55
CA LEU A 186 1.36 2.38 -13.04
C LEU A 186 1.39 3.76 -12.37
N ALA A 187 1.58 3.80 -11.05
CA ALA A 187 1.56 5.04 -10.29
C ALA A 187 2.76 5.95 -10.58
N SER A 188 3.92 5.38 -10.90
CA SER A 188 5.11 6.14 -11.30
C SER A 188 5.19 6.42 -12.81
N GLY A 189 4.50 5.62 -13.63
CA GLY A 189 4.69 5.58 -15.08
C GLY A 189 6.02 4.96 -15.52
N ALA A 190 6.76 4.27 -14.63
CA ALA A 190 8.07 3.70 -14.92
C ALA A 190 8.16 2.21 -14.51
N GLU A 191 8.51 1.33 -15.46
CA GLU A 191 8.71 -0.10 -15.20
C GLU A 191 9.90 -0.38 -14.26
N THR A 192 10.94 0.45 -14.33
CA THR A 192 12.10 0.38 -13.44
C THR A 192 11.72 0.62 -11.98
N CYS A 193 10.72 1.46 -11.71
CA CYS A 193 10.20 1.69 -10.37
C CYS A 193 9.54 0.43 -9.79
N GLY A 194 8.62 -0.19 -10.54
CA GLY A 194 7.94 -1.42 -10.10
C GLY A 194 8.88 -2.62 -9.97
N SER A 195 9.75 -2.85 -10.95
CA SER A 195 10.74 -3.95 -10.89
C SER A 195 11.75 -3.77 -9.75
N THR A 196 12.22 -2.55 -9.47
CA THR A 196 13.09 -2.28 -8.31
C THR A 196 12.36 -2.54 -7.00
N PHE A 197 11.09 -2.13 -6.88
CA PHE A 197 10.27 -2.44 -5.72
C PHE A 197 10.05 -3.95 -5.54
N ASN A 198 9.83 -4.69 -6.62
CA ASN A 198 9.70 -6.15 -6.58
C ASN A 198 10.96 -6.80 -5.98
N ASN A 199 12.14 -6.43 -6.48
CA ASN A 199 13.41 -6.95 -5.99
C ASN A 199 13.68 -6.54 -4.54
N TYR A 200 13.39 -5.29 -4.18
CA TYR A 200 13.45 -4.79 -2.81
C TYR A 200 12.60 -5.65 -1.86
N ALA A 201 11.33 -5.86 -2.20
CA ALA A 201 10.38 -6.59 -1.35
C ALA A 201 10.73 -8.08 -1.25
N THR A 202 11.08 -8.73 -2.36
CA THR A 202 11.52 -10.13 -2.36
C THR A 202 12.81 -10.29 -1.56
N CYS A 203 13.78 -9.39 -1.72
CA CYS A 203 15.02 -9.45 -0.96
C CYS A 203 14.77 -9.45 0.54
N VAL A 204 14.01 -8.47 1.04
CA VAL A 204 13.69 -8.35 2.47
C VAL A 204 12.92 -9.58 2.96
N ASN A 205 11.89 -10.00 2.24
CA ASN A 205 11.07 -11.15 2.63
C ASN A 205 11.89 -12.44 2.69
N SER A 206 12.75 -12.71 1.71
CA SER A 206 13.59 -13.91 1.71
C SER A 206 14.68 -13.86 2.77
N MET A 207 15.32 -12.70 2.96
CA MET A 207 16.40 -12.56 3.94
C MET A 207 15.87 -12.65 5.37
N CYS A 208 14.63 -12.22 5.63
CA CYS A 208 14.02 -12.20 6.96
C CYS A 208 12.97 -13.31 7.17
N ALA A 209 12.85 -14.27 6.25
CA ALA A 209 11.82 -15.31 6.28
C ALA A 209 11.88 -16.23 7.51
N THR A 210 13.05 -16.34 8.15
CA THR A 210 13.29 -17.23 9.31
C THR A 210 13.15 -16.51 10.65
N CYS A 211 12.82 -15.22 10.64
CA CYS A 211 12.62 -14.45 11.86
C CYS A 211 11.41 -14.99 12.64
N PRO A 212 11.54 -15.26 13.95
CA PRO A 212 10.50 -15.94 14.73
C PRO A 212 9.26 -15.09 15.00
N ASP A 213 9.37 -13.77 14.90
CA ASP A 213 8.30 -12.83 15.22
C ASP A 213 8.41 -11.54 14.39
N GLN A 214 7.38 -10.70 14.47
CA GLN A 214 7.32 -9.45 13.71
C GLN A 214 8.40 -8.45 14.13
N ALA A 215 8.77 -8.41 15.41
CA ALA A 215 9.76 -7.45 15.90
C ALA A 215 11.15 -7.77 15.36
N SER A 216 11.55 -9.04 15.38
CA SER A 216 12.78 -9.55 14.77
C SER A 216 12.77 -9.42 13.26
N ALA A 217 11.63 -9.64 12.59
CA ALA A 217 11.49 -9.38 11.15
C ALA A 217 11.71 -7.89 10.80
N ASN A 218 11.14 -6.96 11.58
CA ASN A 218 11.33 -5.52 11.38
C ASN A 218 12.78 -5.08 11.62
N ALA A 219 13.43 -5.64 12.66
CA ALA A 219 14.84 -5.39 12.95
C ALA A 219 15.73 -5.94 11.81
N CYS A 220 15.44 -7.14 11.32
CA CYS A 220 16.10 -7.74 10.16
C CYS A 220 15.95 -6.86 8.91
N ALA A 221 14.73 -6.43 8.59
CA ALA A 221 14.45 -5.55 7.45
C ALA A 221 15.28 -4.26 7.53
N THR A 222 15.28 -3.59 8.69
CA THR A 222 16.09 -2.38 8.91
C THR A 222 17.58 -2.64 8.67
N LYS A 223 18.11 -3.77 9.15
CA LYS A 223 19.51 -4.15 8.97
C LYS A 223 19.86 -4.39 7.50
N VAL A 224 19.10 -5.24 6.80
CA VAL A 224 19.43 -5.62 5.41
C VAL A 224 19.20 -4.47 4.41
N LEU A 225 18.29 -3.54 4.73
CA LEU A 225 18.06 -2.33 3.94
C LEU A 225 19.12 -1.25 4.16
N GLY A 226 19.69 -1.18 5.36
CA GLY A 226 20.83 -0.30 5.65
C GLY A 226 22.13 -0.77 4.99
N ASN A 227 22.19 -2.00 4.49
CA ASN A 227 23.37 -2.58 3.87
C ASN A 227 23.28 -2.57 2.33
N PRO A 228 24.09 -1.76 1.62
CA PRO A 228 24.07 -1.67 0.16
C PRO A 228 24.60 -2.93 -0.54
N ALA A 229 25.28 -3.85 0.18
CA ALA A 229 25.66 -5.15 -0.35
C ALA A 229 24.54 -6.21 -0.24
N GLN A 230 23.45 -5.88 0.47
CA GLN A 230 22.27 -6.74 0.67
C GLN A 230 21.05 -6.12 0.00
N CYS A 231 19.92 -5.98 0.69
CA CYS A 231 18.70 -5.43 0.10
C CYS A 231 18.77 -3.92 -0.14
N GLY A 232 19.67 -3.21 0.55
CA GLY A 232 19.91 -1.78 0.33
C GLY A 232 20.40 -1.41 -1.07
N GLN A 233 20.81 -2.40 -1.88
CA GLN A 233 21.14 -2.17 -3.30
C GLN A 233 19.91 -1.79 -4.15
N TYR A 234 18.71 -2.17 -3.72
CA TYR A 234 17.46 -1.82 -4.39
C TYR A 234 16.90 -0.53 -3.78
N ASN A 235 16.86 0.54 -4.57
CA ASN A 235 16.38 1.85 -4.11
C ASN A 235 15.12 2.27 -4.87
N PRO A 236 13.92 1.88 -4.39
CA PRO A 236 12.65 2.30 -5.01
C PRO A 236 12.51 3.82 -5.07
N ASN A 237 12.99 4.56 -4.07
CA ASN A 237 12.86 6.02 -4.09
C ASN A 237 13.59 6.65 -5.28
N ALA A 238 14.83 6.22 -5.54
CA ALA A 238 15.56 6.67 -6.72
C ALA A 238 14.92 6.18 -8.03
N ALA A 239 14.53 4.91 -8.11
CA ALA A 239 13.92 4.31 -9.30
C ALA A 239 12.56 4.94 -9.67
N CYS A 240 11.86 5.50 -8.69
CA CYS A 240 10.57 6.16 -8.84
C CYS A 240 10.65 7.70 -8.82
N GLY A 241 11.83 8.28 -9.13
CA GLY A 241 11.98 9.74 -9.25
C GLY A 241 11.77 10.52 -7.95
N GLY A 242 12.01 9.91 -6.79
CA GLY A 242 11.81 10.51 -5.48
C GLY A 242 10.38 10.44 -4.95
N GLN A 243 9.49 9.67 -5.61
CA GLN A 243 8.06 9.62 -5.28
C GLN A 243 7.63 8.33 -4.56
N ALA A 244 8.57 7.53 -4.04
CA ALA A 244 8.26 6.22 -3.47
C ALA A 244 7.27 6.31 -2.30
N ALA A 245 7.34 7.36 -1.47
CA ALA A 245 6.41 7.53 -0.35
C ALA A 245 4.96 7.78 -0.83
N GLN A 246 4.78 8.65 -1.83
CA GLN A 246 3.46 8.95 -2.41
C GLN A 246 2.88 7.73 -3.13
N ILE A 247 3.72 7.05 -3.92
CA ILE A 247 3.32 5.80 -4.60
C ILE A 247 2.94 4.73 -3.59
N ASN A 248 3.71 4.57 -2.50
CA ASN A 248 3.39 3.62 -1.45
C ASN A 248 2.03 3.91 -0.83
N THR A 249 1.68 5.17 -0.57
CA THR A 249 0.35 5.56 -0.08
C THR A 249 -0.77 5.12 -1.03
N VAL A 250 -0.60 5.33 -2.34
CA VAL A 250 -1.58 4.91 -3.35
C VAL A 250 -1.71 3.38 -3.41
N CYS A 251 -0.56 2.69 -3.43
CA CYS A 251 -0.49 1.25 -3.64
C CYS A 251 -0.66 0.41 -2.36
N ARG A 252 -0.73 1.02 -1.18
CA ARG A 252 -1.05 0.33 0.08
C ARG A 252 -2.48 -0.19 0.08
N ASN A 253 -3.39 0.50 -0.61
CA ASN A 253 -4.76 0.02 -0.82
C ASN A 253 -4.84 -0.70 -2.17
N PRO A 254 -4.92 -2.05 -2.20
CA PRO A 254 -4.97 -2.80 -3.45
C PRO A 254 -6.19 -2.49 -4.32
N ILE A 255 -7.28 -1.96 -3.73
CA ILE A 255 -8.46 -1.55 -4.49
C ILE A 255 -8.17 -0.34 -5.39
N ASN A 256 -7.30 0.58 -4.95
CA ASN A 256 -6.88 1.70 -5.79
C ASN A 256 -6.19 1.22 -7.07
N PHE A 257 -5.45 0.11 -6.98
CA PHE A 257 -4.82 -0.48 -8.15
C PHE A 257 -5.86 -1.09 -9.10
N VAL A 258 -6.88 -1.77 -8.58
CA VAL A 258 -8.01 -2.25 -9.38
C VAL A 258 -8.73 -1.10 -10.08
N VAL A 259 -9.04 -0.02 -9.36
CA VAL A 259 -9.66 1.19 -9.94
C VAL A 259 -8.78 1.76 -11.05
N THR A 260 -7.48 1.91 -10.80
CA THR A 260 -6.54 2.52 -11.75
C THR A 260 -6.35 1.67 -13.01
N GLN A 261 -6.27 0.35 -12.87
CA GLN A 261 -5.96 -0.53 -13.99
C GLN A 261 -7.22 -1.01 -14.74
N CYS A 262 -8.31 -1.23 -14.03
CA CYS A 262 -9.51 -1.90 -14.55
C CYS A 262 -10.79 -1.07 -14.43
N GLY A 263 -10.82 -0.06 -13.56
CA GLY A 263 -12.00 0.77 -13.31
C GLY A 263 -12.13 1.92 -14.29
N GLY A 264 -13.37 2.29 -14.62
CA GLY A 264 -13.67 3.63 -15.12
C GLY A 264 -13.53 4.66 -14.03
N ALA A 265 -13.28 5.91 -14.43
CA ALA A 265 -13.33 7.04 -13.51
C ALA A 265 -14.68 7.02 -12.79
N ASP A 266 -14.71 6.48 -11.58
CA ASP A 266 -15.91 6.49 -10.76
C ASP A 266 -16.21 7.96 -10.44
N ASN A 267 -17.47 8.35 -10.63
CA ASN A 267 -18.02 9.69 -10.42
C ASN A 267 -17.97 10.16 -8.96
N ASN A 268 -17.08 9.61 -8.13
CA ASN A 268 -17.00 9.82 -6.69
C ASN A 268 -15.57 9.95 -6.15
N SER A 269 -14.55 10.00 -7.01
CA SER A 269 -13.16 10.14 -6.58
C SER A 269 -12.73 11.61 -6.52
N GLY A 270 -12.92 12.24 -5.36
CA GLY A 270 -12.22 13.48 -4.98
C GLY A 270 -10.70 13.31 -4.78
N GLY A 271 -10.12 12.15 -5.15
CA GLY A 271 -8.69 11.95 -5.22
C GLY A 271 -8.20 12.29 -6.62
N ALA A 272 -7.64 13.49 -6.78
CA ALA A 272 -7.00 13.86 -8.04
C ALA A 272 -5.94 12.80 -8.42
N PRO A 273 -5.87 12.36 -9.68
CA PRO A 273 -4.71 11.61 -10.13
C PRO A 273 -3.46 12.42 -9.77
N ILE A 274 -2.39 11.75 -9.34
CA ILE A 274 -1.06 12.37 -9.21
C ILE A 274 -0.67 12.76 -10.63
N ASN A 275 -1.11 13.95 -11.04
CA ASN A 275 -0.95 14.45 -12.38
C ASN A 275 0.55 14.55 -12.63
N GLY A 276 0.99 13.93 -13.72
CA GLY A 276 2.36 13.97 -14.16
C GLY A 276 2.86 15.41 -14.15
N ASN A 277 4.03 15.61 -13.55
CA ASN A 277 4.79 16.82 -13.71
C ASN A 277 5.25 16.92 -15.18
N GLY A 278 4.32 17.25 -16.06
CA GLY A 278 4.58 17.71 -17.41
C GLY A 278 5.20 19.09 -17.31
N ASN A 279 6.50 19.14 -17.07
CA ASN A 279 7.32 20.32 -17.33
C ASN A 279 7.43 20.51 -18.86
N GLY A 280 6.31 20.86 -19.49
CA GLY A 280 6.22 21.35 -20.86
C GLY A 280 6.26 22.86 -20.82
N ASN A 281 7.46 23.43 -20.81
CA ASN A 281 7.67 24.85 -21.07
C ASN A 281 7.34 25.17 -22.53
N GLY A 282 6.04 25.30 -22.84
CA GLY A 282 5.53 25.76 -24.13
C GLY A 282 5.35 27.27 -24.11
N ASN A 283 6.42 28.00 -24.40
CA ASN A 283 6.38 29.44 -24.64
C ASN A 283 5.75 29.68 -26.03
N GLY A 284 4.42 29.81 -26.10
CA GLY A 284 3.69 30.16 -27.31
C GLY A 284 3.48 31.67 -27.40
N ASN A 285 4.27 32.33 -28.24
CA ASN A 285 4.03 33.69 -28.72
C ASN A 285 4.13 33.69 -30.25
N GLY A 286 3.15 34.31 -30.90
CA GLY A 286 3.03 34.50 -32.35
C GLY A 286 2.06 33.50 -32.99
N ASP A 287 1.16 33.87 -33.88
CA ASP A 287 0.99 35.11 -34.62
C ASP A 287 -0.39 35.06 -35.32
N GLU A 288 -0.85 36.23 -35.73
CA GLU A 288 -2.20 36.68 -36.05
C GLU A 288 -2.89 35.95 -37.22
N THR A 289 -4.20 35.76 -37.10
CA THR A 289 -5.12 35.63 -38.25
C THR A 289 -5.83 36.97 -38.49
N PRO A 290 -5.86 37.53 -39.72
CA PRO A 290 -6.65 38.71 -39.98
C PRO A 290 -8.11 38.34 -40.28
N ASN A 291 -8.99 38.91 -39.45
CA ASN A 291 -10.43 38.94 -39.59
C ASN A 291 -10.83 39.91 -40.73
N ALA A 292 -11.58 39.40 -41.71
CA ALA A 292 -12.21 40.19 -42.75
C ALA A 292 -13.68 40.45 -42.37
N ASN A 293 -14.04 41.72 -42.09
CA ASN A 293 -15.35 42.26 -42.47
C ASN A 293 -15.42 43.79 -42.29
N GLY A 294 -15.99 44.52 -43.27
CA GLY A 294 -16.20 45.97 -43.15
C GLY A 294 -16.62 46.73 -44.41
N ASN A 295 -17.73 46.29 -45.02
CA ASN A 295 -18.71 47.01 -45.85
C ASN A 295 -18.63 48.55 -46.08
N GLY A 296 -18.74 48.97 -47.35
CA GLY A 296 -19.74 49.93 -47.87
C GLY A 296 -19.67 51.42 -47.55
N GLY A 297 -19.41 52.24 -48.58
CA GLY A 297 -19.60 53.71 -48.59
C GLY A 297 -18.76 54.42 -49.64
#